data_AF-A0A1G9AG75-F1
#
_entry.id   AF-A0A1G9AG75-F1
#
_cell.length_a   1.000
_cell.length_b   1.000
_cell.length_c   1.000
_cell.angle_alpha   90.00
_cell.angle_beta   90.00
_cell.angle_gamma   90.00
#
_symmetry.space_group_name_H-M   'P 1'
#
loop_
_entity.id
_entity.type
_entity.pdbx_description
1 polymer ?
#
loop_
_entity_poly.entity_id
_entity_poly.type
_entity_poly.pdbx_seq_one_letter_code
_entity_poly.pdbx_strand_id
1 'polypeptide(L)'
;MGIMDFFKNEDDQDNIKPKSEEPYSELSTGLDDFENPSWQQIESALSDIDVAEDSFTTLSFINYGLEVDTIQCVKTEEGYTFEALPAMETNEYGKIYHLDKLDYEEVLRRFEEFFKTQEVSGYKAFQKDSFE
;
A
#
# COMPACT_ATOMS: atom_id res chain seq x y z
N MET A 1 -15.13 13.49 51.19
CA MET A 1 -14.16 12.68 50.42
C MET A 1 -14.89 12.18 49.18
N GLY A 2 -14.64 12.83 48.05
CA GLY A 2 -15.06 12.38 46.73
C GLY A 2 -13.80 12.18 45.90
N ILE A 3 -13.77 11.10 45.12
CA ILE A 3 -12.66 10.60 44.30
C ILE A 3 -12.46 11.41 43.00
N MET A 4 -12.44 12.73 43.13
CA MET A 4 -11.93 13.62 42.09
C MET A 4 -10.54 14.09 42.51
N ASP A 5 -9.64 14.11 41.53
CA ASP A 5 -8.24 14.51 41.58
C ASP A 5 -7.27 13.57 42.32
N PHE A 6 -6.83 12.53 41.59
CA PHE A 6 -5.45 12.07 41.66
C PHE A 6 -4.85 12.15 40.26
N PHE A 7 -4.12 13.23 40.02
CA PHE A 7 -3.45 13.62 38.78
C PHE A 7 -2.35 12.64 38.35
N LYS A 8 -2.22 12.52 37.02
CA LYS A 8 -1.01 12.52 36.17
C LYS A 8 0.19 11.60 36.53
N ASN A 9 0.52 10.72 35.58
CA ASN A 9 1.77 10.66 34.81
C ASN A 9 1.44 9.79 33.57
N GLU A 10 1.33 10.36 32.36
CA GLU A 10 2.43 10.52 31.40
C GLU A 10 3.02 9.16 30.99
N ASP A 11 2.56 8.63 29.85
CA ASP A 11 3.43 8.25 28.71
C ASP A 11 2.59 7.73 27.52
N ASP A 12 2.79 8.38 26.38
CA ASP A 12 2.55 7.91 24.99
C ASP A 12 1.15 7.43 24.58
N GLN A 13 0.19 8.36 24.60
CA GLN A 13 -0.80 8.38 23.52
C GLN A 13 -0.18 9.13 22.34
N ASP A 14 0.59 8.42 21.53
CA ASP A 14 0.84 8.85 20.16
C ASP A 14 -0.51 9.18 19.53
N ASN A 15 -0.61 10.39 19.00
CA ASN A 15 -1.77 10.92 18.29
C ASN A 15 -2.09 10.00 17.11
N ILE A 16 -2.87 8.93 17.33
CA ILE A 16 -3.59 8.28 16.26
C ILE A 16 -4.61 9.31 15.79
N LYS A 17 -4.21 10.15 14.83
CA LYS A 17 -5.16 10.97 14.08
C LYS A 17 -6.27 10.02 13.64
N PRO A 18 -7.56 10.32 13.91
CA PRO A 18 -8.63 9.53 13.35
C PRO A 18 -8.40 9.48 11.83
N LYS A 19 -8.29 8.27 11.26
CA LYS A 19 -8.14 8.09 9.81
C LYS A 19 -9.27 8.88 9.15
N SER A 20 -8.93 9.79 8.25
CA SER A 20 -9.91 10.63 7.55
C SER A 20 -10.97 9.73 6.90
N GLU A 21 -12.25 10.08 7.03
CA GLU A 21 -13.31 9.43 6.24
C GLU A 21 -13.31 9.91 4.77
N GLU A 22 -12.56 10.98 4.47
CA GLU A 22 -12.45 11.48 3.10
C GLU A 22 -11.54 10.56 2.26
N PRO A 23 -11.83 10.38 0.96
CA PRO A 23 -10.96 9.65 0.05
C PRO A 23 -9.60 10.34 -0.13
N TYR A 24 -8.51 9.59 0.02
CA TYR A 24 -7.15 10.06 -0.26
C TYR A 24 -6.26 8.92 -0.78
N SER A 25 -5.18 9.29 -1.45
CA SER A 25 -4.17 8.32 -1.87
C SER A 25 -2.92 8.42 -1.00
N GLU A 26 -2.20 7.33 -0.85
CA GLU A 26 -0.99 7.26 -0.02
C GLU A 26 0.07 6.42 -0.75
N LEU A 27 1.28 6.97 -0.85
CA LEU A 27 2.47 6.22 -1.27
C LEU A 27 3.28 5.95 -0.01
N SER A 28 3.48 4.69 0.35
CA SER A 28 4.36 4.31 1.45
C SER A 28 5.57 3.56 0.91
N THR A 29 6.72 3.91 1.43
CA THR A 29 7.99 3.24 1.23
C THR A 29 8.46 2.75 2.60
N GLY A 30 9.40 1.82 2.68
CA GLY A 30 9.95 1.38 3.97
C GLY A 30 10.52 2.52 4.86
N LEU A 31 10.66 3.75 4.34
CA LEU A 31 11.25 4.90 5.02
C LEU A 31 10.31 6.11 5.14
N ASP A 32 9.52 6.40 4.12
CA ASP A 32 8.72 7.61 3.99
C ASP A 32 7.30 7.31 3.49
N ASP A 33 6.34 8.10 4.00
CA ASP A 33 4.94 8.10 3.56
C ASP A 33 4.56 9.45 2.94
N PHE A 34 3.86 9.42 1.81
CA PHE A 34 3.38 10.60 1.09
C PHE A 34 1.87 10.54 0.88
N GLU A 35 1.15 11.46 1.50
CA GLU A 35 -0.28 11.67 1.23
C GLU A 35 -0.47 12.38 -0.12
N ASN A 36 -1.39 11.88 -0.93
CA ASN A 36 -1.73 12.36 -2.27
C ASN A 36 -0.49 12.52 -3.17
N PRO A 37 0.27 11.42 -3.39
CA PRO A 37 1.55 11.45 -4.10
C PRO A 37 1.37 11.89 -5.56
N SER A 38 2.35 12.65 -6.04
CA SER A 38 2.49 12.90 -7.47
C SER A 38 3.06 11.69 -8.20
N TRP A 39 2.82 11.59 -9.51
CA TRP A 39 3.41 10.54 -10.35
C TRP A 39 4.94 10.49 -10.24
N GLN A 40 5.60 11.65 -10.16
CA GLN A 40 7.06 11.74 -10.02
C GLN A 40 7.57 11.11 -8.71
N GLN A 41 6.80 11.25 -7.63
CA GLN A 41 7.15 10.60 -6.35
C GLN A 41 6.99 9.08 -6.44
N ILE A 42 5.92 8.60 -7.11
CA ILE A 42 5.71 7.17 -7.34
C ILE A 42 6.84 6.59 -8.19
N GLU A 43 7.19 7.23 -9.30
CA GLU A 43 8.28 6.81 -10.18
C GLU A 43 9.63 6.79 -9.44
N SER A 44 9.93 7.82 -8.64
CA SER A 44 11.14 7.85 -7.80
C SER A 44 11.17 6.67 -6.83
N ALA A 45 10.09 6.46 -6.08
CA ALA A 45 10.00 5.38 -5.09
C ALA A 45 10.22 3.99 -5.73
N LEU A 46 9.62 3.74 -6.89
CA LEU A 46 9.82 2.49 -7.63
C LEU A 46 11.28 2.30 -8.09
N SER A 47 11.96 3.38 -8.48
CA SER A 47 13.35 3.34 -8.93
C SER A 47 14.33 3.07 -7.79
N ASP A 48 13.94 3.41 -6.56
CA ASP A 48 14.73 3.27 -5.34
C ASP A 48 14.56 1.88 -4.68
N ILE A 49 13.70 1.01 -5.21
CA ILE A 49 13.53 -0.35 -4.68
C ILE A 49 14.76 -1.22 -4.99
N ASP A 50 15.31 -1.80 -3.93
CA ASP A 50 16.47 -2.69 -3.93
C ASP A 50 16.10 -4.10 -3.45
N VAL A 51 17.03 -5.06 -3.63
CA VAL A 51 16.86 -6.43 -3.14
C VAL A 51 17.13 -6.48 -1.64
N ALA A 52 16.12 -6.12 -0.84
CA ALA A 52 16.15 -6.15 0.61
C ALA A 52 14.76 -6.43 1.19
N GLU A 53 14.69 -7.07 2.37
CA GLU A 53 13.41 -7.47 3.00
C GLU A 53 12.53 -6.27 3.40
N ASP A 54 13.13 -5.12 3.68
CA ASP A 54 12.47 -3.87 4.05
C ASP A 54 12.31 -2.89 2.87
N SER A 55 12.70 -3.29 1.66
CA SER A 55 12.59 -2.45 0.46
C SER A 55 11.33 -2.78 -0.34
N PHE A 56 10.36 -1.88 -0.23
CA PHE A 56 9.09 -1.98 -0.92
C PHE A 56 8.54 -0.59 -1.29
N THR A 57 7.56 -0.58 -2.17
CA THR A 57 6.72 0.59 -2.44
C THR A 57 5.27 0.15 -2.52
N THR A 58 4.40 0.79 -1.76
CA THR A 58 2.95 0.59 -1.82
C THR A 58 2.26 1.86 -2.28
N LEU A 59 1.22 1.71 -3.10
CA LEU A 59 0.33 2.79 -3.49
C LEU A 59 -1.10 2.37 -3.14
N SER A 60 -1.75 3.18 -2.31
CA SER A 60 -3.07 2.92 -1.75
C SER A 60 -4.05 4.04 -2.12
N PHE A 61 -5.30 3.68 -2.39
CA PHE A 61 -6.44 4.58 -2.57
C PHE A 61 -7.49 4.28 -1.50
N ILE A 62 -7.43 5.04 -0.41
CA ILE A 62 -8.17 4.77 0.82
C ILE A 62 -9.54 5.44 0.76
N ASN A 63 -10.59 4.72 1.18
CA ASN A 63 -12.00 5.15 1.13
C ASN A 63 -12.58 5.40 -0.28
N TYR A 64 -11.99 4.84 -1.34
CA TYR A 64 -12.51 4.96 -2.71
C TYR A 64 -13.58 3.91 -3.07
N GLY A 65 -13.80 2.90 -2.21
CA GLY A 65 -14.74 1.80 -2.50
C GLY A 65 -14.30 0.89 -3.65
N LEU A 66 -12.98 0.65 -3.75
CA LEU A 66 -12.36 -0.12 -4.82
C LEU A 66 -12.37 -1.63 -4.51
N GLU A 67 -12.21 -2.44 -5.56
CA GLU A 67 -12.03 -3.88 -5.39
C GLU A 67 -10.61 -4.22 -4.93
N VAL A 68 -9.62 -3.54 -5.49
CA VAL A 68 -8.23 -3.51 -5.05
C VAL A 68 -7.93 -2.08 -4.66
N ASP A 69 -7.68 -1.83 -3.38
CA ASP A 69 -7.40 -0.50 -2.87
C ASP A 69 -5.89 -0.23 -2.75
N THR A 70 -5.07 -1.28 -2.74
CA THR A 70 -3.63 -1.18 -2.54
C THR A 70 -2.88 -2.05 -3.54
N ILE A 71 -1.83 -1.49 -4.14
CA ILE A 71 -0.83 -2.25 -4.88
C ILE A 71 0.52 -2.15 -4.17
N GLN A 72 1.33 -3.20 -4.29
CA GLN A 72 2.66 -3.26 -3.71
C GLN A 72 3.67 -3.71 -4.77
N CYS A 73 4.90 -3.22 -4.63
CA CYS A 73 6.05 -3.72 -5.36
C CYS A 73 7.19 -4.03 -4.42
N VAL A 74 7.83 -5.18 -4.64
CA VAL A 74 9.11 -5.57 -4.03
C VAL A 74 10.06 -6.05 -5.12
N LYS A 75 11.36 -6.13 -4.80
CA LYS A 75 12.37 -6.60 -5.74
C LYS A 75 13.12 -7.80 -5.17
N THR A 76 13.24 -8.83 -5.98
CA THR A 76 13.99 -10.05 -5.68
C THR A 76 15.18 -10.18 -6.62
N GLU A 77 16.01 -11.21 -6.41
CA GLU A 77 17.09 -11.54 -7.35
C GLU A 77 16.56 -11.90 -8.77
N GLU A 78 15.31 -12.36 -8.88
CA GLU A 78 14.71 -12.79 -10.15
C GLU A 78 13.97 -11.67 -10.89
N GLY A 79 13.85 -10.49 -10.28
CA GLY A 79 13.10 -9.34 -10.81
C GLY A 79 12.12 -8.77 -9.79
N TYR A 80 11.21 -7.93 -10.25
CA TYR A 80 10.18 -7.32 -9.42
C TYR A 80 8.98 -8.25 -9.25
N THR A 81 8.37 -8.18 -8.07
CA THR A 81 7.05 -8.75 -7.81
C THR A 81 6.06 -7.60 -7.64
N PHE A 82 5.00 -7.62 -8.44
CA PHE A 82 3.87 -6.72 -8.35
C PHE A 82 2.72 -7.45 -7.66
N GLU A 83 2.13 -6.83 -6.64
CA GLU A 83 1.05 -7.41 -5.85
C GLU A 83 -0.16 -6.48 -5.87
N ALA A 84 -1.34 -7.08 -5.97
CA ALA A 84 -2.64 -6.45 -5.86
C ALA A 84 -3.33 -6.96 -4.60
N LEU A 85 -3.67 -6.05 -3.70
CA LEU A 85 -4.23 -6.32 -2.39
C LEU A 85 -5.70 -5.88 -2.39
N PRO A 86 -6.66 -6.83 -2.35
CA PRO A 86 -8.08 -6.52 -2.35
C PRO A 86 -8.50 -5.76 -1.08
N ALA A 87 -9.44 -4.83 -1.25
CA ALA A 87 -9.92 -3.97 -0.17
C ALA A 87 -10.65 -4.76 0.93
N MET A 88 -10.66 -4.22 2.14
CA MET A 88 -11.23 -4.86 3.33
C MET A 88 -12.72 -5.17 3.22
N GLU A 89 -13.45 -4.37 2.44
CA GLU A 89 -14.89 -4.51 2.23
C GLU A 89 -15.22 -5.65 1.24
N THR A 90 -14.22 -6.27 0.61
CA THR A 90 -14.42 -7.32 -0.39
C THR A 90 -14.32 -8.73 0.21
N ASN A 91 -14.94 -9.72 -0.47
CA ASN A 91 -14.76 -11.14 -0.13
C ASN A 91 -13.35 -11.67 -0.46
N GLU A 92 -12.52 -10.86 -1.10
CA GLU A 92 -11.17 -11.18 -1.48
C GLU A 92 -10.14 -10.64 -0.48
N TYR A 93 -10.58 -9.90 0.54
CA TYR A 93 -9.71 -9.38 1.59
C TYR A 93 -8.85 -10.48 2.24
N GLY A 94 -7.58 -10.15 2.49
CA GLY A 94 -6.58 -11.07 3.04
C GLY A 94 -5.90 -11.97 2.01
N LYS A 95 -6.30 -11.92 0.74
CA LYS A 95 -5.59 -12.59 -0.37
C LYS A 95 -4.57 -11.63 -0.98
N ILE A 96 -3.51 -12.19 -1.54
CA ILE A 96 -2.50 -11.45 -2.30
C ILE A 96 -2.49 -12.00 -3.73
N TYR A 97 -2.74 -11.13 -4.71
CA TYR A 97 -2.67 -11.48 -6.13
C TYR A 97 -1.40 -10.92 -6.75
N HIS A 98 -0.50 -11.75 -7.26
CA HIS A 98 0.84 -11.31 -7.63
C HIS A 98 1.33 -11.79 -9.01
N LEU A 99 2.20 -10.97 -9.58
CA LEU A 99 3.00 -11.27 -10.77
C LEU A 99 4.47 -11.13 -10.40
N ASP A 100 5.24 -12.18 -10.65
CA ASP A 100 6.68 -12.21 -10.36
C ASP A 100 7.50 -12.01 -11.63
N LYS A 101 8.82 -11.83 -11.46
CA LYS A 101 9.81 -11.80 -12.54
C LYS A 101 9.56 -10.67 -13.55
N LEU A 102 8.94 -9.59 -13.08
CA LEU A 102 8.70 -8.41 -13.89
C LEU A 102 9.98 -7.58 -14.02
N ASP A 103 10.13 -6.91 -15.15
CA ASP A 103 11.11 -5.84 -15.28
C ASP A 103 10.56 -4.50 -14.74
N TYR A 104 11.45 -3.50 -14.65
CA TYR A 104 11.09 -2.18 -14.14
C TYR A 104 10.03 -1.48 -15.00
N GLU A 105 10.11 -1.61 -16.33
CA GLU A 105 9.17 -0.96 -17.24
C GLU A 105 7.75 -1.54 -17.08
N GLU A 106 7.65 -2.86 -16.88
CA GLU A 106 6.39 -3.55 -16.63
C GLU A 106 5.72 -3.17 -15.31
N VAL A 107 6.51 -2.96 -14.26
CA VAL A 107 6.02 -2.47 -12.95
C VAL A 107 5.58 -1.02 -13.07
N LEU A 108 6.41 -0.16 -13.67
CA LEU A 108 6.10 1.25 -13.85
C LEU A 108 4.79 1.43 -14.61
N ARG A 109 4.58 0.67 -15.70
CA ARG A 109 3.32 0.68 -16.46
C ARG A 109 2.10 0.29 -15.62
N ARG A 110 2.24 -0.68 -14.71
CA ARG A 110 1.14 -1.13 -13.85
C ARG A 110 0.81 -0.12 -12.76
N PHE A 111 1.82 0.48 -12.14
CA PHE A 111 1.62 1.59 -11.22
C PHE A 111 0.97 2.79 -11.91
N GLU A 112 1.38 3.10 -13.14
CA GLU A 112 0.78 4.19 -13.93
C GLU A 112 -0.70 3.92 -14.24
N GLU A 113 -1.02 2.68 -14.62
CA GLU A 113 -2.38 2.24 -14.88
C GLU A 113 -3.25 2.38 -13.63
N PHE A 114 -2.80 1.85 -12.49
CA PHE A 114 -3.53 1.94 -11.23
C PHE A 114 -3.68 3.39 -10.75
N PHE A 115 -2.63 4.21 -10.83
CA PHE A 115 -2.67 5.62 -10.46
C PHE A 115 -3.74 6.39 -11.26
N LYS A 116 -3.85 6.12 -12.57
CA LYS A 116 -4.79 6.82 -13.46
C LYS A 116 -6.22 6.30 -13.37
N THR A 117 -6.39 4.99 -13.22
CA THR A 117 -7.69 4.32 -13.39
C THR A 117 -8.29 3.83 -12.08
N GLN A 118 -7.49 3.69 -11.03
CA GLN A 118 -7.84 3.02 -9.77
C GLN A 118 -8.30 1.56 -9.99
N GLU A 119 -7.86 0.92 -11.06
CA GLU A 119 -8.16 -0.47 -11.40
C GLU A 119 -6.87 -1.28 -11.62
N VAL A 120 -6.89 -2.57 -11.28
CA VAL A 120 -5.82 -3.51 -11.62
C VAL A 120 -6.36 -4.52 -12.64
N SER A 121 -6.07 -4.27 -13.92
CA SER A 121 -6.58 -5.08 -15.02
C SER A 121 -6.22 -6.56 -14.88
N GLY A 122 -7.25 -7.41 -14.82
CA GLY A 122 -7.09 -8.86 -14.86
C GLY A 122 -6.48 -9.48 -13.60
N TYR A 123 -6.42 -8.77 -12.47
CA TYR A 123 -5.71 -9.21 -11.26
C TYR A 123 -6.16 -10.59 -10.74
N LYS A 124 -7.43 -10.99 -10.95
CA LYS A 124 -7.94 -12.33 -10.58
C LYS A 124 -7.30 -13.49 -11.35
N ALA A 125 -6.60 -13.21 -12.45
CA ALA A 125 -5.86 -14.19 -13.22
C ALA A 125 -4.39 -14.31 -12.78
N PHE A 126 -3.95 -13.48 -11.83
CA PHE A 126 -2.59 -13.52 -11.28
C PHE A 126 -2.40 -14.77 -10.41
N GLN A 127 -1.16 -15.03 -10.01
CA GLN A 127 -0.90 -16.00 -8.96
C GLN A 127 -1.51 -15.49 -7.65
N LYS A 128 -1.90 -16.41 -6.76
CA LYS A 128 -2.67 -16.07 -5.57
C LYS A 128 -2.12 -16.78 -4.35
N ASP A 129 -1.71 -15.98 -3.38
CA ASP A 129 -1.42 -16.44 -2.03
C ASP A 129 -2.62 -16.20 -1.12
N SER A 130 -2.87 -17.15 -0.22
CA SER A 130 -3.87 -17.03 0.83
C SER A 130 -3.28 -17.54 2.13
N PHE A 131 -3.28 -16.71 3.16
CA PHE A 131 -2.94 -17.11 4.51
C PHE A 131 -4.17 -17.79 5.13
N GLU A 132 -4.08 -19.11 5.39
CA GLU A 132 -5.10 -19.86 6.15
C GLU A 132 -5.04 -19.56 7.65
#